data_AF-K1QEE1-F1
#
_entry.id   AF-K1QEE1-F1
#
_cell.length_a   1.000
_cell.length_b   1.000
_cell.length_c   1.000
_cell.angle_alpha   90.00
_cell.angle_beta   90.00
_cell.angle_gamma   90.00
#
_symmetry.space_group_name_H-M   'P 1'
#
loop_
_entity.id
_entity.type
_entity.pdbx_description
1 polymer ?
#
loop_
_entity_poly.entity_id
_entity_poly.type
_entity_poly.pdbx_seq_one_letter_code
_entity_poly.pdbx_strand_id
1 'polypeptide(L)'
;MYGKIYGDQPKNGTATIFKEKIQLPGEDCKDTWIIMYDFPDGKQEECHPNPGNSYKGTRRTAYLPVNEKGTTVLHMLERAFKQGLTFTIGFSRTTGRNNVVTWNDIHHKTRRTGGPERFGYPDPDYLERVREELEAKGITVVEEEKPGKDKK
;
A
#
# COMPACT_ATOMS: atom_id res chain seq x y z
N MET A 1 -12.51 9.16 16.56
CA MET A 1 -11.25 9.92 16.60
C MET A 1 -11.21 10.78 15.35
N TYR A 2 -11.17 12.12 15.49
CA TYR A 2 -11.14 13.03 14.34
C TYR A 2 -9.73 13.62 14.20
N GLY A 3 -8.92 12.98 13.36
CA GLY A 3 -7.57 13.43 12.99
C GLY A 3 -7.00 12.50 11.91
N LYS A 4 -6.33 13.05 10.89
CA LYS A 4 -5.62 12.23 9.89
C LYS A 4 -4.52 11.45 10.60
N ILE A 5 -4.54 10.13 10.48
CA ILE A 5 -3.53 9.26 11.07
C ILE A 5 -2.31 9.26 10.15
N TYR A 6 -1.13 9.51 10.71
CA TYR A 6 0.14 9.43 9.99
C TYR A 6 0.98 8.30 10.57
N GLY A 7 1.65 7.54 9.70
CA GLY A 7 2.56 6.46 10.10
C GLY A 7 4.03 6.88 10.10
N ASP A 8 4.89 5.89 10.30
CA ASP A 8 6.35 6.00 10.41
C ASP A 8 7.07 5.46 9.16
N GLN A 9 6.41 5.44 8.01
CA GLN A 9 7.07 5.14 6.75
C GLN A 9 8.22 6.11 6.48
N PRO A 10 9.40 5.64 6.02
CA PRO A 10 10.50 6.52 5.66
C PRO A 10 10.12 7.51 4.55
N LYS A 11 10.41 8.80 4.75
CA LYS A 11 9.96 9.88 3.85
C LYS A 11 10.66 9.89 2.48
N ASN A 12 11.79 9.20 2.36
CA ASN A 12 12.55 9.10 1.12
C ASN A 12 12.04 8.01 0.16
N GLY A 13 10.94 7.34 0.52
CA GLY A 13 10.27 6.38 -0.36
C GLY A 13 9.51 7.04 -1.49
N THR A 14 9.45 6.37 -2.64
CA THR A 14 8.65 6.77 -3.80
C THR A 14 7.65 5.70 -4.18
N ALA A 15 6.52 6.12 -4.77
CA ALA A 15 5.51 5.24 -5.33
C ALA A 15 5.19 5.69 -6.75
N THR A 16 5.42 4.81 -7.72
CA THR A 16 5.13 5.05 -9.14
C THR A 16 4.02 4.10 -9.57
N ILE A 17 3.00 4.65 -10.23
CA ILE A 17 1.83 3.90 -10.66
C ILE A 17 1.71 4.00 -12.17
N PHE A 18 1.47 2.85 -12.82
CA PHE A 18 1.20 2.78 -14.25
C PHE A 18 0.30 1.60 -14.58
N LYS A 19 -0.22 1.61 -15.81
CA LYS A 19 -1.14 0.60 -16.32
C LYS A 19 -0.44 -0.27 -17.35
N GLU A 20 -0.77 -1.56 -17.36
CA GLU A 20 -0.33 -2.52 -18.36
C GLU A 20 -1.52 -3.32 -18.90
N LYS A 21 -1.49 -3.68 -20.19
CA LYS A 21 -2.52 -4.49 -20.86
C LYS A 21 -2.29 -6.00 -20.69
N ILE A 22 -2.12 -6.43 -19.45
CA ILE A 22 -1.99 -7.83 -19.08
C ILE A 22 -3.03 -8.13 -18.02
N GLN A 23 -3.87 -9.13 -18.26
CA GLN A 23 -4.91 -9.58 -17.35
C GLN A 23 -4.32 -10.34 -16.15
N LEU A 24 -4.93 -10.16 -14.97
CA LEU A 24 -4.64 -10.97 -13.80
C LEU A 24 -5.50 -12.24 -13.81
N PRO A 25 -4.96 -13.41 -13.40
CA PRO A 25 -5.75 -14.63 -13.26
C PRO A 25 -6.97 -14.44 -12.35
N GLY A 26 -8.15 -14.85 -12.80
CA GLY A 26 -9.40 -14.75 -12.03
C GLY A 26 -10.09 -13.40 -12.07
N GLU A 27 -9.57 -12.43 -12.83
CA GLU A 27 -10.17 -11.11 -13.02
C GLU A 27 -10.65 -10.94 -14.45
N ASP A 28 -11.83 -10.38 -14.67
CA ASP A 28 -12.39 -10.20 -16.03
C ASP A 28 -11.78 -9.03 -16.81
N CYS A 29 -11.02 -8.16 -16.13
CA CYS A 29 -10.41 -6.99 -16.75
C CYS A 29 -9.09 -7.33 -17.45
N LYS A 30 -8.89 -6.78 -18.66
CA LYS A 30 -7.69 -7.02 -19.47
C LYS A 30 -6.45 -6.23 -19.03
N ASP A 31 -6.65 -5.22 -18.18
CA ASP A 31 -5.61 -4.31 -17.74
C ASP A 31 -5.29 -4.51 -16.25
N THR A 32 -4.05 -4.21 -15.88
CA THR A 32 -3.53 -4.27 -14.51
C THR A 32 -2.91 -2.93 -14.12
N TRP A 33 -3.23 -2.43 -12.93
CA TRP A 33 -2.47 -1.40 -12.26
C TRP A 33 -1.23 -2.00 -11.61
N ILE A 34 -0.08 -1.39 -11.87
CA ILE A 34 1.20 -1.75 -11.27
C ILE A 34 1.63 -0.59 -10.37
N ILE A 35 1.90 -0.91 -9.10
CA ILE A 35 2.47 0.03 -8.14
C ILE A 35 3.90 -0.41 -7.84
N MET A 36 4.86 0.47 -8.13
CA MET A 36 6.27 0.27 -7.80
C MET A 36 6.65 1.17 -6.63
N TYR A 37 7.02 0.55 -5.52
CA TYR A 37 7.57 1.21 -4.36
C TYR A 37 9.09 1.10 -4.37
N ASP A 38 9.78 2.22 -4.16
CA ASP A 38 11.23 2.25 -4.05
C ASP A 38 11.65 3.04 -2.82
N PHE A 39 12.31 2.37 -1.89
CA PHE A 39 12.90 2.95 -0.69
C PHE A 39 14.41 2.73 -0.75
N PRO A 40 15.22 3.79 -0.83
CA PRO A 40 16.66 3.65 -0.68
C PRO A 40 17.04 3.35 0.78
N ASP A 41 18.28 2.90 0.98
CA ASP A 41 18.89 2.84 2.30
C ASP A 41 18.89 4.24 2.95
N GLY A 42 18.82 4.28 4.27
CA GLY A 42 18.79 5.55 4.99
C GLY A 42 19.10 5.42 6.47
N LYS A 43 18.78 6.47 7.23
CA LYS A 43 18.87 6.51 8.69
C LYS A 43 17.49 6.65 9.31
N GLN A 44 17.29 5.99 10.43
CA GLN A 44 16.07 6.05 11.21
C GLN A 44 15.88 7.47 11.80
N GLU A 45 14.77 8.12 11.43
CA GLU A 45 14.22 9.32 12.07
C GLU A 45 13.74 9.05 13.51
N GLU A 46 13.45 10.11 14.26
CA GLU A 46 12.97 10.06 15.66
C GLU A 46 11.70 9.23 15.87
N CYS A 47 10.86 9.07 14.84
CA CYS A 47 9.64 8.26 14.93
C CYS A 47 9.89 6.75 14.80
N HIS A 48 11.11 6.31 14.49
CA HIS A 48 11.43 4.90 14.27
C HIS A 48 12.01 4.22 15.52
N PRO A 49 12.08 2.88 15.55
CA PRO A 49 12.50 2.13 16.74
C PRO A 49 13.93 2.42 17.24
N ASN A 50 14.86 2.78 16.35
CA ASN A 50 16.25 3.06 16.71
C ASN A 50 16.76 4.33 16.01
N PRO A 51 16.39 5.54 16.49
CA PRO A 51 16.79 6.80 15.87
C PRO A 51 18.31 6.90 15.65
N GLY A 52 18.71 7.42 14.48
CA GLY A 52 20.10 7.56 14.07
C GLY A 52 20.74 6.30 13.46
N ASN A 53 20.22 5.10 13.74
CA ASN A 53 20.73 3.86 13.15
C ASN A 53 20.38 3.74 11.67
N SER A 54 21.27 3.12 10.90
CA SER A 54 21.02 2.82 9.50
C SER A 54 19.89 1.78 9.36
N TYR A 55 19.11 1.90 8.29
CA TYR A 55 18.19 0.85 7.84
C TYR A 55 18.49 0.47 6.39
N LYS A 56 18.06 -0.74 6.00
CA LYS A 56 18.09 -1.19 4.59
C LYS A 56 16.76 -0.95 3.90
N GLY A 57 16.84 -0.31 2.74
CA GLY A 57 15.73 -0.02 1.86
C GLY A 57 15.12 -1.27 1.22
N THR A 58 14.13 -1.07 0.36
CA THR A 58 13.48 -2.15 -0.37
C THR A 58 12.87 -1.63 -1.67
N ARG A 59 12.74 -2.53 -2.65
CA ARG A 59 11.95 -2.29 -3.85
C ARG A 59 10.87 -3.35 -3.94
N ARG A 60 9.62 -2.93 -4.12
CA ARG A 60 8.48 -3.85 -4.18
C ARG A 60 7.54 -3.46 -5.31
N THR A 61 6.95 -4.46 -5.92
CA THR A 61 5.93 -4.29 -6.95
C THR A 61 4.63 -4.90 -6.44
N ALA A 62 3.52 -4.22 -6.67
CA ALA A 62 2.18 -4.70 -6.37
C ALA A 62 1.25 -4.61 -7.58
N TYR A 63 0.24 -5.48 -7.62
CA TYR A 63 -0.68 -5.63 -8.74
C TYR A 63 -2.15 -5.51 -8.30
N LEU A 64 -2.92 -4.72 -9.04
CA LEU A 64 -4.38 -4.60 -8.88
C LEU A 64 -5.08 -4.73 -10.23
N PRO A 65 -6.25 -5.36 -10.31
CA PRO A 65 -7.06 -5.34 -11.51
C PRO A 65 -7.55 -3.92 -11.82
N VAL A 66 -7.62 -3.56 -13.10
CA VAL A 66 -8.25 -2.31 -13.55
C VAL A 66 -9.76 -2.53 -13.69
N ASN A 67 -10.42 -2.67 -12.55
CA ASN A 67 -11.88 -2.67 -12.41
C ASN A 67 -12.30 -1.64 -11.33
N GLU A 68 -13.60 -1.51 -11.06
CA GLU A 68 -14.12 -0.52 -10.12
C GLU A 68 -13.55 -0.71 -8.70
N LYS A 69 -13.59 -1.94 -8.18
CA LYS A 69 -13.06 -2.29 -6.85
C LYS A 69 -11.55 -2.09 -6.77
N GLY A 70 -10.81 -2.55 -7.76
CA GLY A 70 -9.35 -2.41 -7.83
C GLY A 70 -8.89 -0.95 -7.96
N THR A 71 -9.63 -0.13 -8.70
CA THR A 71 -9.35 1.32 -8.82
C THR A 71 -9.67 2.06 -7.52
N THR A 72 -10.72 1.64 -6.80
CA THR A 72 -11.02 2.16 -5.46
C THR A 72 -9.89 1.86 -4.48
N VAL A 73 -9.46 0.59 -4.42
CA VAL A 73 -8.34 0.16 -3.59
C VAL A 73 -7.05 0.90 -3.97
N LEU A 74 -6.78 1.12 -5.26
CA LEU A 74 -5.61 1.89 -5.71
C LEU A 74 -5.57 3.29 -5.07
N HIS A 75 -6.66 4.05 -5.14
CA HIS A 75 -6.73 5.39 -4.55
C HIS A 75 -6.57 5.36 -3.02
N MET A 76 -7.09 4.33 -2.35
CA MET A 76 -6.90 4.15 -0.92
C MET A 76 -5.43 3.84 -0.59
N LEU A 77 -4.76 2.97 -1.36
CA LEU A 77 -3.33 2.69 -1.21
C LEU A 77 -2.45 3.93 -1.44
N GLU A 78 -2.77 4.74 -2.46
CA GLU A 78 -2.09 6.01 -2.69
C GLU A 78 -2.20 6.95 -1.48
N ARG A 79 -3.38 7.02 -0.87
CA ARG A 79 -3.61 7.82 0.34
C ARG A 79 -2.87 7.25 1.55
N ALA A 80 -2.89 5.94 1.74
CA ALA A 80 -2.13 5.27 2.79
C ALA A 80 -0.63 5.57 2.66
N PHE A 81 -0.09 5.51 1.44
CA PHE A 81 1.31 5.81 1.16
C PHE A 81 1.65 7.27 1.45
N LYS A 82 0.80 8.22 1.02
CA LYS A 82 0.96 9.65 1.30
C LYS A 82 0.88 9.98 2.80
N GLN A 83 0.16 9.17 3.58
CA GLN A 83 0.07 9.29 5.04
C GLN A 83 1.15 8.46 5.77
N GLY A 84 2.03 7.78 5.04
CA GLY A 84 3.11 6.99 5.61
C GLY A 84 2.67 5.71 6.32
N LEU A 85 1.55 5.12 5.90
CA LEU A 85 0.93 3.95 6.55
C LEU A 85 1.22 2.63 5.82
N THR A 86 1.84 2.66 4.64
CA THR A 86 2.06 1.46 3.81
C THR A 86 3.27 0.64 4.26
N PHE A 87 4.32 1.33 4.69
CA PHE A 87 5.57 0.73 5.17
C PHE A 87 5.95 1.24 6.55
N THR A 88 6.88 0.55 7.18
CA THR A 88 7.52 0.90 8.45
C THR A 88 8.96 0.39 8.45
N ILE A 89 9.78 0.78 9.43
CA ILE A 89 11.08 0.18 9.69
C ILE A 89 10.96 -0.82 10.84
N GLY A 90 11.36 -2.07 10.60
CA GLY A 90 11.30 -3.08 11.65
C GLY A 90 11.96 -4.41 11.29
N PHE A 91 11.41 -5.47 11.87
CA PHE A 91 11.82 -6.84 11.62
C PHE A 91 11.08 -7.42 10.41
N SER A 92 11.83 -7.87 9.41
CA SER A 92 11.29 -8.63 8.28
C SER A 92 11.13 -10.10 8.65
N ARG A 93 9.88 -10.56 8.77
CA ARG A 93 9.56 -11.96 9.07
C ARG A 93 10.08 -12.93 8.00
N THR A 94 10.13 -12.50 6.74
CA THR A 94 10.53 -13.37 5.62
C THR A 94 12.05 -13.55 5.51
N THR A 95 12.82 -12.56 5.95
CA THR A 95 14.29 -12.58 5.83
C THR A 95 15.02 -12.66 7.17
N GLY A 96 14.31 -12.53 8.30
CA GLY A 96 14.89 -12.56 9.64
C GLY A 96 15.75 -11.34 9.97
N ARG A 97 15.61 -10.22 9.25
CA ARG A 97 16.47 -9.04 9.40
C ARG A 97 15.75 -7.91 10.14
N ASN A 98 16.45 -7.29 11.09
CA ASN A 98 16.06 -6.04 11.73
C ASN A 98 16.54 -4.81 10.93
N ASN A 99 16.00 -3.64 11.26
CA ASN A 99 16.35 -2.36 10.65
C ASN A 99 16.19 -2.39 9.12
N VAL A 100 15.05 -2.87 8.63
CA VAL A 100 14.72 -2.88 7.21
C VAL A 100 13.33 -2.30 6.97
N VAL A 101 13.11 -1.76 5.77
CA VAL A 101 11.78 -1.34 5.34
C VAL A 101 10.90 -2.57 5.08
N THR A 102 9.77 -2.65 5.79
CA THR A 102 8.81 -3.75 5.70
C THR A 102 7.37 -3.24 5.56
N TRP A 103 6.46 -4.11 5.13
CA TRP A 103 5.03 -3.79 5.06
C TRP A 103 4.49 -3.45 6.45
N ASN A 104 3.56 -2.51 6.51
CA ASN A 104 2.88 -2.11 7.74
C ASN A 104 1.42 -2.57 7.70
N ASP A 105 1.20 -3.88 7.79
CA ASP A 105 -0.12 -4.56 7.88
C ASP A 105 -1.16 -4.18 6.81
N ILE A 106 -0.71 -3.78 5.61
CA ILE A 106 -1.56 -3.65 4.42
C ILE A 106 -1.05 -4.65 3.39
N HIS A 107 -1.81 -5.71 3.15
CA HIS A 107 -1.39 -6.78 2.26
C HIS A 107 -1.45 -6.35 0.80
N HIS A 108 -0.35 -6.57 0.09
CA HIS A 108 -0.23 -6.32 -1.34
C HIS A 108 -0.06 -7.62 -2.10
N LYS A 109 -0.64 -7.68 -3.30
CA LYS A 109 -0.35 -8.75 -4.25
C LYS A 109 0.97 -8.48 -4.95
N THR A 110 2.03 -9.16 -4.52
CA THR A 110 3.39 -9.00 -5.03
C THR A 110 3.73 -9.98 -6.16
N ARG A 111 2.81 -10.88 -6.50
CA ARG A 111 2.90 -11.77 -7.65
C ARG A 111 1.64 -11.69 -8.49
N ARG A 112 1.76 -11.95 -9.79
CA ARG A 112 0.58 -12.08 -10.67
C ARG A 112 -0.11 -13.43 -10.53
N THR A 113 0.63 -14.47 -10.13
CA THR A 113 0.15 -15.85 -10.10
C THR A 113 0.52 -16.53 -8.79
N GLY A 114 -0.04 -17.71 -8.54
CA GLY A 114 0.29 -18.56 -7.38
C GLY A 114 -0.67 -18.41 -6.20
N GLY A 115 -1.77 -17.68 -6.39
CA GLY A 115 -2.84 -17.56 -5.40
C GLY A 115 -2.43 -16.87 -4.09
N PRO A 116 -3.32 -16.87 -3.08
CA PRO A 116 -3.09 -16.22 -1.79
C PRO A 116 -1.81 -16.69 -1.09
N GLU A 117 -1.48 -17.99 -1.14
CA GLU A 117 -0.30 -18.58 -0.52
C GLU A 117 1.03 -17.99 -1.01
N ARG A 118 1.04 -17.45 -2.24
CA ARG A 118 2.22 -16.82 -2.84
C ARG A 118 2.06 -15.32 -3.02
N PHE A 119 1.10 -14.70 -2.32
CA PHE A 119 0.78 -13.28 -2.45
C PHE A 119 0.43 -12.88 -3.89
N GLY A 120 -0.24 -13.78 -4.63
CA GLY A 120 -0.65 -13.56 -6.01
C GLY A 120 -2.11 -13.87 -6.28
N TYR A 121 -2.47 -13.90 -7.56
CA TYR A 121 -3.81 -14.20 -8.07
C TYR A 121 -3.91 -15.64 -8.62
N PRO A 122 -5.11 -16.21 -8.78
CA PRO A 122 -6.40 -15.67 -8.35
C PRO A 122 -6.54 -15.62 -6.82
N ASP A 123 -7.21 -14.60 -6.31
CA ASP A 123 -7.61 -14.47 -4.90
C ASP A 123 -8.89 -13.61 -4.85
N PRO A 124 -10.08 -14.24 -4.88
CA PRO A 124 -11.36 -13.52 -5.02
C PRO A 124 -11.67 -12.58 -3.85
N ASP A 125 -11.13 -12.87 -2.66
CA ASP A 125 -11.43 -12.12 -1.43
C ASP A 125 -10.41 -10.99 -1.17
N TYR A 126 -9.38 -10.88 -2.01
CA TYR A 126 -8.27 -9.95 -1.77
C TYR A 126 -8.71 -8.49 -1.70
N LEU A 127 -9.51 -8.02 -2.67
CA LEU A 127 -9.90 -6.60 -2.76
C LEU A 127 -10.77 -6.16 -1.59
N GLU A 128 -11.58 -7.07 -1.04
CA GLU A 128 -12.37 -6.80 0.16
C GLU A 128 -11.48 -6.78 1.40
N ARG A 129 -10.65 -7.81 1.59
CA ARG A 129 -9.72 -7.87 2.74
C ARG A 129 -8.78 -6.66 2.82
N VAL A 130 -8.15 -6.26 1.70
CA VAL A 130 -7.22 -5.12 1.72
C VAL A 130 -7.95 -3.80 1.98
N ARG A 131 -9.21 -3.68 1.54
CA ARG A 131 -10.05 -2.52 1.85
C ARG A 131 -10.32 -2.44 3.36
N GLU A 132 -10.67 -3.55 4.01
CA GLU A 132 -10.88 -3.60 5.46
C GLU A 132 -9.60 -3.24 6.24
N GLU A 133 -8.43 -3.73 5.79
CA GLU A 133 -7.13 -3.38 6.37
C GLU A 133 -6.82 -1.88 6.27
N LEU A 134 -7.16 -1.27 5.13
CA LEU A 134 -7.02 0.17 4.91
C LEU A 134 -7.98 0.97 5.80
N GLU A 135 -9.24 0.56 5.89
CA GLU A 135 -10.26 1.18 6.73
C GLU A 135 -9.88 1.09 8.23
N ALA A 136 -9.35 -0.05 8.67
CA ALA A 136 -8.82 -0.24 10.03
C ALA A 136 -7.64 0.71 10.35
N LYS A 137 -6.90 1.15 9.34
CA LYS A 137 -5.85 2.18 9.44
C LYS A 137 -6.37 3.62 9.26
N GLY A 138 -7.69 3.81 9.22
CA GLY A 138 -8.33 5.11 9.05
C GLY A 138 -8.32 5.64 7.61
N ILE A 139 -8.02 4.78 6.63
CA ILE A 139 -8.09 5.11 5.19
C ILE A 139 -9.42 4.60 4.64
N THR A 140 -10.41 5.49 4.57
CA THR A 140 -11.71 5.22 3.94
C THR A 140 -11.73 5.75 2.51
N VAL A 141 -12.72 5.39 1.69
CA VAL A 141 -13.02 6.18 0.48
C VAL A 141 -13.44 7.60 0.91
N VAL A 142 -12.87 8.64 0.29
CA VAL A 142 -13.39 10.00 0.54
C VAL A 142 -14.73 10.08 -0.18
N GLU A 143 -15.81 10.29 0.57
CA GLU A 143 -16.92 11.04 0.00
C GLU A 143 -16.38 12.45 -0.24
N GLU A 144 -16.40 12.92 -1.49
CA GLU A 144 -16.15 14.34 -1.75
C GLU A 144 -17.13 15.14 -0.88
N GLU A 145 -16.62 15.95 0.03
CA GLU A 145 -17.44 16.98 0.66
C GLU A 145 -17.93 17.89 -0.47
N LYS A 146 -19.19 17.69 -0.87
CA LYS A 146 -19.88 18.60 -1.78
C LYS A 146 -19.75 19.99 -1.17
N PRO A 147 -19.24 21.01 -1.91
CA PRO A 147 -19.19 22.35 -1.39
C PRO A 147 -20.60 22.73 -0.92
N GLY A 148 -20.70 23.08 0.36
CA GLY A 148 -21.96 23.41 1.01
C GLY A 148 -22.71 24.42 0.16
N LYS A 149 -23.98 24.13 -0.13
CA LYS A 149 -24.87 25.14 -0.70
C LYS A 149 -24.98 26.26 0.32
N ASP A 150 -24.26 27.36 0.07
CA ASP A 150 -24.52 28.64 0.73
C ASP A 150 -26.00 28.97 0.48
N LYS A 151 -26.79 28.86 1.55
CA LYS A 151 -28.17 29.36 1.57
C LYS A 151 -28.08 30.88 1.60
N LYS A 152 -28.40 31.51 0.47
CA LYS A 152 -28.77 32.92 0.44
C LYS A 152 -30.29 33.05 0.47
#